data_AF-A0A6J2EKX9-F1
#
_entry.id   AF-A0A6J2EKX9-F1
#
_cell.length_a   1.000
_cell.length_b   1.000
_cell.length_c   1.000
_cell.angle_alpha   90.00
_cell.angle_beta   90.00
_cell.angle_gamma   90.00
#
_symmetry.space_group_name_H-M   'P 1'
#
loop_
_entity.id
_entity.type
_entity.pdbx_description
1 polymer ?
#
loop_
_entity_poly.entity_id
_entity_poly.type
_entity_poly.pdbx_seq_one_letter_code
_entity_poly.pdbx_strand_id
1 'polypeptide(L)'
;MRAPGWEGPHASSVRGSMLPNDSSGWKQAGPSPAPRPPVPQRATLDTSPRDSHLWAPALCMAKSPENSTLEEILGQYQRSLRERANRSIHQLQCALRDGDVRVGEGAPDATCSTGVENEDSGMAWHELQHSHAVNQLEALLRQQATKESEVSPSRRRNVSPLRSSEYEEANMPTVYNLVPIINDQSQYIHHLEAEVKFCKEELSGMKNRVQVVVLENERLQQELKSQRQEEAMREQTLLNASGNLQNSWITTGEDSGVDEAAKRQFSQDNADTVKGPSAGEAEKWKLELERLKLTYEEKGEILESQLKFLRKDLAEYQKNCEDLKERLKHKESLLAANISNCVGGLCLKCAQHEAVLSQTHNNVHVQTIERLTKERDDLMSALVSVRSSLTDGQQREASAYEQVKQAMQMTEEANFEKTKALIQCEQLKNQLERQTERLEKELASQQEKRALEKEAMRKEITKEREDVRSKMLSLSQNIAQLEAQVEKVTREKTSAINQLEEVQNQLTSKEMDVTKVCGEMRYQLNKTKMEKDEAEKEHRGYRTKTKRDLEIKDEEIEKLKLEVRESKQHLEQEQQKAARAREECLKLTELLSESEHQLHLTRSDLEGNYCRKPSVYFREDLELE
;
A
#
# COMPACT_ATOMS: atom_id res chain seq x y z
N MET A 1 -42.81 -9.65 -29.67
CA MET A 1 -44.10 -8.94 -29.68
C MET A 1 -44.39 -8.44 -28.28
N ARG A 2 -44.74 -7.14 -28.19
CA ARG A 2 -45.49 -6.43 -27.14
C ARG A 2 -45.00 -6.45 -25.67
N ALA A 3 -44.47 -5.30 -25.27
CA ALA A 3 -45.01 -4.52 -24.13
C ALA A 3 -46.33 -3.80 -24.59
N PRO A 4 -47.07 -3.01 -23.78
CA PRO A 4 -46.81 -2.51 -22.41
C PRO A 4 -48.06 -2.46 -21.49
N GLY A 5 -47.91 -1.94 -20.27
CA GLY A 5 -49.02 -1.50 -19.43
C GLY A 5 -48.55 -0.83 -18.14
N TRP A 6 -48.65 0.51 -18.11
CA TRP A 6 -48.56 1.37 -16.92
C TRP A 6 -49.91 1.40 -16.19
N GLU A 7 -49.89 1.60 -14.86
CA GLU A 7 -50.76 2.53 -14.10
C GLU A 7 -50.45 2.43 -12.59
N GLY A 8 -50.26 3.57 -11.92
CA GLY A 8 -50.46 3.73 -10.46
C GLY A 8 -51.72 4.56 -10.22
N PRO A 9 -51.95 5.21 -9.06
CA PRO A 9 -51.39 5.06 -7.70
C PRO A 9 -52.51 5.00 -6.61
N HIS A 10 -52.17 5.01 -5.30
CA HIS A 10 -52.80 5.90 -4.29
C HIS A 10 -52.07 5.91 -2.93
N ALA A 11 -52.15 7.07 -2.28
CA ALA A 11 -51.50 7.48 -1.04
C ALA A 11 -52.12 6.92 0.25
N SER A 12 -51.32 6.90 1.33
CA SER A 12 -51.62 7.45 2.68
C SER A 12 -50.89 6.67 3.79
N SER A 13 -50.19 7.36 4.68
CA SER A 13 -50.56 7.47 6.10
C SER A 13 -49.39 7.97 6.96
N VAL A 14 -49.75 8.98 7.76
CA VAL A 14 -48.95 9.77 8.69
C VAL A 14 -48.99 9.13 10.08
N ARG A 15 -47.86 9.08 10.77
CA ARG A 15 -47.74 8.98 12.24
C ARG A 15 -46.32 9.46 12.57
N GLY A 16 -46.05 10.55 13.30
CA GLY A 16 -46.74 11.12 14.44
C GLY A 16 -45.97 10.73 15.70
N SER A 17 -44.98 11.53 16.12
CA SER A 17 -44.38 11.43 17.47
C SER A 17 -43.92 12.82 17.91
N MET A 18 -44.60 13.26 18.97
CA MET A 18 -44.50 14.57 19.61
C MET A 18 -43.33 14.62 20.59
N LEU A 19 -42.65 15.77 20.63
CA LEU A 19 -41.84 16.22 21.76
C LEU A 19 -42.62 17.32 22.50
N PRO A 20 -42.60 17.37 23.84
CA PRO A 20 -43.18 18.48 24.58
C PRO A 20 -42.15 19.62 24.73
N ASN A 21 -42.73 20.82 24.61
CA ASN A 21 -42.15 22.13 24.78
C ASN A 21 -42.21 22.51 26.27
N ASP A 22 -41.21 23.22 26.79
CA ASP A 22 -41.40 24.08 27.96
C ASP A 22 -40.70 25.43 27.77
N SER A 23 -41.43 26.44 28.22
CA SER A 23 -41.40 27.84 27.79
C SER A 23 -40.54 28.76 28.67
N SER A 24 -40.48 30.01 28.21
CA SER A 24 -40.05 31.29 28.84
C SER A 24 -38.58 31.64 28.60
N GLY A 25 -38.21 32.66 27.82
CA GLY A 25 -38.71 34.05 27.75
C GLY A 25 -37.90 34.86 28.78
N TRP A 26 -37.22 35.98 28.49
CA TRP A 26 -37.73 37.22 27.88
C TRP A 26 -36.53 38.11 27.45
N LYS A 27 -36.74 38.89 26.39
CA LYS A 27 -35.90 40.03 25.96
C LYS A 27 -36.24 41.28 26.78
N GLN A 28 -35.29 42.22 26.97
CA GLN A 28 -35.37 43.62 26.47
C GLN A 28 -34.21 44.53 26.93
N ALA A 29 -34.11 45.69 26.29
CA ALA A 29 -32.95 46.55 26.05
C ALA A 29 -32.77 47.75 27.03
N GLY A 30 -31.58 48.39 26.95
CA GLY A 30 -30.94 49.62 27.54
C GLY A 30 -31.70 50.66 28.41
N PRO A 31 -31.15 51.88 28.75
CA PRO A 31 -29.85 52.54 28.42
C PRO A 31 -29.09 53.31 29.57
N SER A 32 -27.78 53.62 29.37
CA SER A 32 -26.89 54.78 29.80
C SER A 32 -26.79 55.31 31.27
N PRO A 33 -25.81 56.18 31.71
CA PRO A 33 -24.55 56.74 31.11
C PRO A 33 -23.25 56.80 32.01
N ALA A 34 -22.06 57.00 31.37
CA ALA A 34 -20.84 57.85 31.66
C ALA A 34 -20.11 57.83 33.06
N PRO A 35 -18.79 58.17 33.21
CA PRO A 35 -17.99 59.20 32.48
C PRO A 35 -16.51 58.90 32.07
N ARG A 36 -15.97 59.79 31.20
CA ARG A 36 -14.55 60.00 30.73
C ARG A 36 -13.80 60.98 31.68
N PRO A 37 -12.48 61.37 31.57
CA PRO A 37 -11.62 61.65 30.36
C PRO A 37 -10.07 61.40 30.58
N PRO A 38 -9.07 61.97 29.84
CA PRO A 38 -9.07 62.89 28.68
C PRO A 38 -8.16 62.53 27.46
N VAL A 39 -8.31 63.36 26.42
CA VAL A 39 -7.66 63.41 25.09
C VAL A 39 -6.74 64.65 25.03
N PRO A 40 -5.73 64.72 24.14
CA PRO A 40 -5.77 65.65 22.99
C PRO A 40 -5.12 65.01 21.74
N GLN A 41 -5.28 65.42 20.48
CA GLN A 41 -6.13 66.34 19.73
C GLN A 41 -5.99 65.90 18.25
N ARG A 42 -7.00 66.20 17.44
CA ARG A 42 -7.20 65.76 16.05
C ARG A 42 -6.82 66.90 15.09
N ALA A 43 -6.24 66.57 13.93
CA ALA A 43 -6.34 67.36 12.70
C ALA A 43 -6.64 66.35 11.57
N THR A 44 -7.92 66.17 11.23
CA THR A 44 -8.61 66.66 10.02
C THR A 44 -8.16 66.00 8.72
N LEU A 45 -9.06 65.09 8.29
CA LEU A 45 -9.36 64.56 6.97
C LEU A 45 -8.92 65.44 5.78
N ASP A 46 -8.38 64.79 4.74
CA ASP A 46 -9.01 64.87 3.43
C ASP A 46 -8.74 63.61 2.58
N THR A 47 -9.50 63.53 1.51
CA THR A 47 -10.03 62.38 0.78
C THR A 47 -9.10 61.78 -0.29
N SER A 48 -9.30 60.48 -0.56
CA SER A 48 -8.73 59.61 -1.62
C SER A 48 -9.14 60.07 -3.05
N PRO A 49 -8.78 59.41 -4.20
CA PRO A 49 -7.78 58.38 -4.54
C PRO A 49 -6.95 58.71 -5.82
N ARG A 50 -5.85 57.98 -6.10
CA ARG A 50 -5.55 57.40 -7.44
C ARG A 50 -4.25 56.60 -7.47
N ASP A 51 -4.31 55.59 -8.32
CA ASP A 51 -3.29 54.59 -8.66
C ASP A 51 -1.91 55.15 -8.99
N SER A 52 -0.88 54.38 -8.68
CA SER A 52 -0.10 53.64 -9.69
C SER A 52 1.22 53.15 -9.10
N HIS A 53 1.38 51.84 -9.11
CA HIS A 53 2.64 51.15 -8.92
C HIS A 53 3.69 51.61 -9.94
N LEU A 54 4.87 52.00 -9.44
CA LEU A 54 6.15 51.82 -10.13
C LEU A 54 7.17 51.34 -9.09
N TRP A 55 7.62 50.11 -9.27
CA TRP A 55 8.74 49.50 -8.56
C TRP A 55 10.06 50.19 -8.88
N ALA A 56 10.91 50.37 -7.87
CA ALA A 56 12.16 49.64 -7.66
C ALA A 56 12.88 50.19 -6.41
N PRO A 57 14.02 49.63 -5.96
CA PRO A 57 14.16 48.33 -5.33
C PRO A 57 14.88 48.44 -3.96
N ALA A 58 14.95 47.30 -3.26
CA ALA A 58 15.84 47.03 -2.12
C ALA A 58 15.48 47.72 -0.78
N LEU A 59 14.86 46.93 0.11
CA LEU A 59 15.19 47.02 1.52
C LEU A 59 15.38 45.62 2.09
N CYS A 60 16.60 45.40 2.59
CA CYS A 60 17.02 44.19 3.28
C CYS A 60 16.12 43.95 4.49
N MET A 61 15.53 42.76 4.58
CA MET A 61 14.90 42.29 5.81
C MET A 61 15.99 42.00 6.83
N ALA A 62 16.03 42.78 7.91
CA ALA A 62 16.79 42.46 9.10
C ALA A 62 16.30 41.11 9.63
N LYS A 63 17.15 40.08 9.53
CA LYS A 63 16.94 38.77 10.15
C LYS A 63 17.02 38.94 11.68
N SER A 64 16.04 38.40 12.39
CA SER A 64 16.05 38.27 13.84
C SER A 64 17.24 37.40 14.31
N PRO A 65 17.87 37.68 15.47
CA PRO A 65 19.09 36.98 15.92
C PRO A 65 18.90 35.47 16.11
N GLU A 66 17.69 35.02 16.42
CA GLU A 66 17.37 33.61 16.71
C GLU A 66 17.34 32.73 15.45
N ASN A 67 16.99 33.29 14.28
CA ASN A 67 17.03 32.55 13.02
C ASN A 67 18.46 32.38 12.49
N SER A 68 19.39 33.27 12.86
CA SER A 68 20.79 33.18 12.48
C SER A 68 21.49 31.98 13.13
N THR A 69 21.16 31.69 14.39
CA THR A 69 21.75 30.57 15.15
C THR A 69 21.30 29.22 14.60
N LEU A 70 20.03 29.09 14.21
CA LEU A 70 19.51 27.85 13.63
C LEU A 70 20.07 27.59 12.22
N GLU A 71 20.19 28.65 11.41
CA GLU A 71 20.79 28.58 10.06
C GLU A 71 22.27 28.21 10.12
N GLU A 72 23.00 28.68 11.15
CA GLU A 72 24.38 28.29 11.40
C GLU A 72 24.53 26.84 11.84
N ILE A 73 23.67 26.35 12.76
CA ILE A 73 23.67 24.96 13.22
C ILE A 73 23.32 24.00 12.06
N LEU A 74 22.33 24.34 11.25
CA LEU A 74 21.96 23.54 10.06
C LEU A 74 23.09 23.57 9.00
N GLY A 75 23.73 24.73 8.82
CA GLY A 75 24.90 24.85 7.96
C GLY A 75 26.09 24.01 8.44
N GLN A 76 26.33 23.95 9.74
CA GLN A 76 27.36 23.10 10.35
C GLN A 76 27.04 21.61 10.19
N TYR A 77 25.77 21.22 10.40
CA TYR A 77 25.33 19.84 10.21
C TYR A 77 25.46 19.38 8.76
N GLN A 78 25.06 20.21 7.79
CA GLN A 78 25.22 19.91 6.36
C GLN A 78 26.69 19.87 5.93
N ARG A 79 27.56 20.70 6.51
CA ARG A 79 29.02 20.61 6.29
C ARG A 79 29.60 19.32 6.85
N SER A 80 29.22 18.93 8.06
CA SER A 80 29.64 17.67 8.68
C SER A 80 29.18 16.44 7.89
N LEU A 81 27.96 16.45 7.37
CA LEU A 81 27.45 15.41 6.46
C LEU A 81 28.27 15.33 5.16
N ARG A 82 28.55 16.47 4.52
CA ARG A 82 29.36 16.53 3.30
C ARG A 82 30.78 16.04 3.54
N GLU A 83 31.41 16.44 4.64
CA GLU A 83 32.74 15.95 4.99
C GLU A 83 32.76 14.46 5.31
N ARG A 84 31.74 13.93 6.00
CA ARG A 84 31.64 12.48 6.27
C ARG A 84 31.45 11.69 4.99
N ALA A 85 30.62 12.17 4.07
CA ALA A 85 30.44 11.58 2.75
C ALA A 85 31.74 11.63 1.94
N ASN A 86 32.42 12.78 1.92
CA ASN A 86 33.71 12.93 1.22
C ASN A 86 34.79 12.03 1.83
N ARG A 87 34.86 11.89 3.16
CA ARG A 87 35.78 10.97 3.84
C ARG A 87 35.49 9.51 3.48
N SER A 88 34.22 9.12 3.41
CA SER A 88 33.79 7.78 2.98
C SER A 88 34.15 7.52 1.51
N ILE A 89 33.91 8.48 0.62
CA ILE A 89 34.27 8.39 -0.79
C ILE A 89 35.80 8.32 -0.96
N HIS A 90 36.56 9.08 -0.18
CA HIS A 90 38.02 9.01 -0.22
C HIS A 90 38.54 7.67 0.31
N GLN A 91 37.95 7.12 1.38
CA GLN A 91 38.28 5.79 1.87
C GLN A 91 37.99 4.71 0.82
N LEU A 92 36.86 4.81 0.11
CA LEU A 92 36.53 3.92 -1.01
C LEU A 92 37.50 4.10 -2.17
N GLN A 93 37.87 5.33 -2.52
CA GLN A 93 38.84 5.61 -3.59
C GLN A 93 40.25 5.10 -3.24
N CYS A 94 40.68 5.21 -1.99
CA CYS A 94 41.95 4.63 -1.53
C CYS A 94 41.89 3.11 -1.54
N ALA A 95 40.80 2.49 -1.07
CA ALA A 95 40.62 1.04 -1.10
C ALA A 95 40.57 0.46 -2.52
N LEU A 96 39.96 1.19 -3.47
CA LEU A 96 39.96 0.82 -4.89
C LEU A 96 41.33 1.00 -5.53
N ARG A 97 42.09 2.03 -5.14
CA ARG A 97 43.45 2.29 -5.66
C ARG A 97 44.49 1.30 -5.11
N ASP A 98 44.35 0.86 -3.86
CA ASP A 98 45.18 -0.19 -3.27
C ASP A 98 44.85 -1.60 -3.84
N GLY A 99 43.68 -1.76 -4.47
CA GLY A 99 43.31 -2.98 -5.20
C GLY A 99 43.96 -3.14 -6.58
N ASP A 100 44.51 -2.06 -7.16
CA ASP A 100 45.06 -2.03 -8.53
C ASP A 100 46.60 -2.08 -8.60
N VAL A 101 47.30 -2.21 -7.47
CA VAL A 101 48.78 -2.27 -7.45
C VAL A 101 49.25 -3.72 -7.31
N ARG A 102 49.08 -4.54 -8.35
CA ARG A 102 49.92 -5.73 -8.54
C ARG A 102 49.88 -6.41 -9.92
N VAL A 103 50.12 -5.70 -11.01
CA VAL A 103 50.76 -6.32 -12.19
C VAL A 103 51.74 -5.32 -12.79
N GLY A 104 53.03 -5.55 -12.53
CA GLY A 104 54.12 -4.90 -13.24
C GLY A 104 54.26 -5.50 -14.64
N GLU A 105 54.52 -4.62 -15.60
CA GLU A 105 54.94 -4.91 -16.97
C GLU A 105 56.11 -5.90 -17.06
N GLY A 106 56.01 -6.83 -18.01
CA GLY A 106 57.10 -7.70 -18.43
C GLY A 106 56.64 -8.81 -19.38
N ALA A 107 56.60 -8.49 -20.68
CA ALA A 107 56.53 -9.46 -21.80
C ALA A 107 57.81 -10.35 -21.86
N PRO A 108 57.95 -11.41 -22.71
CA PRO A 108 57.13 -11.76 -23.88
C PRO A 108 56.83 -13.27 -24.13
N ASP A 109 55.93 -13.48 -25.09
CA ASP A 109 55.83 -14.53 -26.11
C ASP A 109 55.56 -16.04 -25.81
N ALA A 110 54.61 -16.51 -26.63
CA ALA A 110 54.54 -17.81 -27.30
C ALA A 110 54.07 -19.04 -26.51
N THR A 111 52.92 -19.60 -26.90
CA THR A 111 52.87 -21.03 -27.26
C THR A 111 51.75 -21.39 -28.24
N CYS A 112 52.12 -22.23 -29.21
CA CYS A 112 51.25 -23.07 -30.02
C CYS A 112 50.43 -24.06 -29.18
N SER A 113 49.37 -24.57 -29.80
CA SER A 113 48.58 -25.74 -29.43
C SER A 113 49.37 -26.90 -28.83
N THR A 114 48.85 -27.54 -27.78
CA THR A 114 48.47 -28.97 -27.73
C THR A 114 48.07 -29.34 -26.30
N GLY A 115 46.84 -29.84 -26.14
CA GLY A 115 46.58 -30.98 -25.25
C GLY A 115 46.24 -30.70 -23.79
N VAL A 116 45.10 -31.29 -23.42
CA VAL A 116 44.74 -31.81 -22.09
C VAL A 116 44.21 -30.78 -21.09
N GLU A 117 42.87 -30.81 -20.99
CA GLU A 117 42.06 -30.68 -19.78
C GLU A 117 42.70 -29.94 -18.59
N ASN A 118 42.26 -28.70 -18.36
CA ASN A 118 42.05 -28.23 -16.99
C ASN A 118 41.09 -27.01 -16.95
N GLU A 119 39.78 -27.24 -17.07
CA GLU A 119 38.78 -26.21 -16.70
C GLU A 119 38.77 -25.89 -15.19
N ASP A 120 39.50 -26.70 -14.39
CA ASP A 120 39.46 -26.61 -12.93
C ASP A 120 40.36 -25.51 -12.36
N SER A 121 41.36 -25.02 -13.11
CA SER A 121 42.21 -23.93 -12.62
C SER A 121 41.50 -22.58 -12.60
N GLY A 122 40.68 -22.29 -13.62
CA GLY A 122 39.88 -21.06 -13.68
C GLY A 122 38.75 -21.07 -12.66
N MET A 123 38.07 -22.21 -12.49
CA MET A 123 37.06 -22.38 -11.45
C MET A 123 37.67 -22.28 -10.05
N ALA A 124 38.84 -22.88 -9.78
CA ALA A 124 39.49 -22.77 -8.48
C ALA A 124 39.92 -21.33 -8.15
N TRP A 125 40.36 -20.51 -9.12
CA TRP A 125 40.69 -19.10 -8.89
C TRP A 125 39.45 -18.24 -8.63
N HIS A 126 38.37 -18.46 -9.38
CA HIS A 126 37.10 -17.80 -9.12
C HIS A 126 36.50 -18.24 -7.80
N GLU A 127 36.58 -19.52 -7.44
CA GLU A 127 36.15 -20.07 -6.16
C GLU A 127 37.02 -19.56 -5.02
N LEU A 128 38.33 -19.38 -5.21
CA LEU A 128 39.20 -18.77 -4.19
C LEU A 128 38.89 -17.28 -4.01
N GLN A 129 38.65 -16.53 -5.09
CA GLN A 129 38.22 -15.12 -5.03
C GLN A 129 36.83 -14.98 -4.40
N HIS A 130 35.90 -15.85 -4.76
CA HIS A 130 34.58 -15.90 -4.15
C HIS A 130 34.67 -16.32 -2.68
N SER A 131 35.53 -17.28 -2.32
CA SER A 131 35.76 -17.66 -0.92
C SER A 131 36.43 -16.53 -0.15
N HIS A 132 37.34 -15.78 -0.75
CA HIS A 132 38.00 -14.65 -0.11
C HIS A 132 37.03 -13.48 0.07
N ALA A 133 36.19 -13.20 -0.93
CA ALA A 133 35.11 -12.23 -0.81
C ALA A 133 34.07 -12.65 0.23
N VAL A 134 33.73 -13.94 0.29
CA VAL A 134 32.81 -14.52 1.30
C VAL A 134 33.44 -14.49 2.68
N ASN A 135 34.72 -14.81 2.83
CA ASN A 135 35.43 -14.74 4.10
C ASN A 135 35.61 -13.29 4.58
N GLN A 136 35.81 -12.33 3.67
CA GLN A 136 35.80 -10.91 3.99
C GLN A 136 34.39 -10.44 4.40
N LEU A 137 33.34 -10.90 3.72
CA LEU A 137 31.95 -10.66 4.11
C LEU A 137 31.64 -11.28 5.47
N GLU A 138 32.08 -12.51 5.74
CA GLU A 138 31.95 -13.14 7.05
C GLU A 138 32.73 -12.39 8.13
N ALA A 139 33.93 -11.91 7.84
CA ALA A 139 34.72 -11.12 8.77
C ALA A 139 34.04 -9.77 9.07
N LEU A 140 33.52 -9.08 8.04
CA LEU A 140 32.78 -7.83 8.19
C LEU A 140 31.44 -8.04 8.92
N LEU A 141 30.72 -9.13 8.63
CA LEU A 141 29.49 -9.52 9.31
C LEU A 141 29.74 -9.93 10.76
N ARG A 142 30.85 -10.62 11.06
CA ARG A 142 31.26 -10.91 12.44
C ARG A 142 31.65 -9.64 13.17
N GLN A 143 32.36 -8.72 12.52
CA GLN A 143 32.78 -7.45 13.09
C GLN A 143 31.57 -6.53 13.33
N GLN A 144 30.58 -6.58 12.44
CA GLN A 144 29.28 -5.93 12.60
C GLN A 144 28.45 -6.60 13.70
N ALA A 145 28.43 -7.93 13.78
CA ALA A 145 27.76 -8.67 14.87
C ALA A 145 28.40 -8.39 16.24
N THR A 146 29.72 -8.20 16.33
CA THR A 146 30.38 -7.74 17.58
C THR A 146 30.06 -6.29 17.91
N LYS A 147 29.99 -5.40 16.91
CA LYS A 147 29.60 -3.99 17.11
C LYS A 147 28.11 -3.84 17.46
N GLU A 148 27.25 -4.70 16.90
CA GLU A 148 25.82 -4.80 17.24
C GLU A 148 25.63 -5.47 18.62
N SER A 149 26.49 -6.41 19.01
CA SER A 149 26.50 -7.06 20.33
C SER A 149 26.98 -6.16 21.47
N GLU A 150 27.81 -5.14 21.21
CA GLU A 150 28.23 -4.15 22.21
C GLU A 150 27.22 -3.00 22.40
N VAL A 151 26.31 -2.79 21.44
CA VAL A 151 25.40 -1.63 21.44
C VAL A 151 23.97 -1.97 21.89
N SER A 152 23.55 -3.24 21.98
CA SER A 152 22.28 -3.63 22.62
C SER A 152 22.18 -5.13 22.91
N PRO A 153 21.88 -5.58 24.15
CA PRO A 153 21.78 -7.00 24.46
C PRO A 153 20.35 -7.49 24.27
N SER A 154 19.93 -7.90 23.06
CA SER A 154 18.81 -8.83 22.97
C SER A 154 18.59 -9.44 21.59
N ARG A 155 18.48 -10.77 21.61
CA ARG A 155 17.55 -11.57 20.80
C ARG A 155 18.00 -11.96 19.39
N ARG A 156 18.64 -13.14 19.31
CA ARG A 156 18.30 -14.19 18.35
C ARG A 156 18.85 -15.54 18.81
N ARG A 157 18.00 -16.36 19.44
CA ARG A 157 18.24 -17.80 19.57
C ARG A 157 17.36 -18.48 18.53
N ASN A 158 17.99 -18.96 17.47
CA ASN A 158 17.34 -19.72 16.40
C ASN A 158 16.93 -21.11 16.92
N VAL A 159 15.80 -21.61 16.41
CA VAL A 159 15.15 -22.86 16.83
C VAL A 159 15.41 -23.95 15.78
N SER A 160 15.85 -25.13 16.25
CA SER A 160 15.51 -26.52 15.82
C SER A 160 16.74 -27.42 15.67
N PRO A 161 16.63 -28.77 15.76
CA PRO A 161 15.71 -29.62 16.55
C PRO A 161 16.47 -30.75 17.32
N LEU A 162 15.88 -31.35 18.37
CA LEU A 162 15.80 -32.80 18.67
C LEU A 162 15.58 -33.08 20.18
N ARG A 163 14.57 -33.94 20.42
CA ARG A 163 14.25 -34.83 21.57
C ARG A 163 14.88 -34.67 22.98
N SER A 164 13.96 -34.90 23.93
CA SER A 164 14.02 -35.72 25.16
C SER A 164 14.54 -35.15 26.49
N SER A 165 13.62 -35.22 27.46
CA SER A 165 13.73 -35.61 28.88
C SER A 165 14.44 -34.70 29.87
N GLU A 166 13.63 -34.26 30.85
CA GLU A 166 13.92 -34.20 32.29
C GLU A 166 15.22 -33.50 32.72
N TYR A 167 15.12 -32.24 33.15
CA TYR A 167 15.68 -31.71 34.41
C TYR A 167 15.43 -30.19 34.49
N GLU A 168 14.26 -29.78 34.99
CA GLU A 168 13.98 -28.38 35.35
C GLU A 168 14.24 -28.18 36.85
N GLU A 169 15.48 -27.94 37.27
CA GLU A 169 15.69 -27.33 38.60
C GLU A 169 17.04 -26.60 38.81
N ALA A 170 17.90 -26.50 37.77
CA ALA A 170 19.21 -25.84 37.89
C ALA A 170 19.33 -24.46 37.22
N ASN A 171 18.27 -23.93 36.59
CA ASN A 171 18.31 -22.67 35.84
C ASN A 171 17.49 -21.52 36.46
N MET A 172 17.16 -21.58 37.76
CA MET A 172 16.55 -20.44 38.44
C MET A 172 17.64 -19.46 38.91
N PRO A 173 17.70 -18.22 38.40
CA PRO A 173 18.63 -17.22 38.89
C PRO A 173 18.38 -17.01 40.39
N THR A 174 19.42 -17.13 41.20
CA THR A 174 19.39 -16.88 42.64
C THR A 174 18.72 -15.53 42.92
N VAL A 175 17.94 -15.39 44.00
CA VAL A 175 17.11 -14.20 44.31
C VAL A 175 17.88 -12.86 44.20
N TYR A 176 19.17 -12.85 44.51
CA TYR A 176 20.06 -11.69 44.36
C TYR A 176 20.30 -11.26 42.90
N ASN A 177 20.25 -12.19 41.95
CA ASN A 177 20.38 -11.93 40.51
C ASN A 177 19.08 -11.43 39.88
N LEU A 178 17.93 -11.56 40.56
CA LEU A 178 16.65 -11.07 40.05
C LEU A 178 16.49 -9.56 40.26
N VAL A 179 17.08 -8.98 41.30
CA VAL A 179 16.91 -7.55 41.64
C VAL A 179 17.46 -6.62 40.53
N PRO A 180 18.68 -6.82 40.00
CA PRO A 180 19.18 -6.04 38.87
C PRO A 180 18.32 -6.23 37.60
N ILE A 181 17.90 -7.48 37.32
CA ILE A 181 17.08 -7.79 36.14
C ILE A 181 15.71 -7.11 36.23
N ILE A 182 15.08 -7.11 37.41
CA ILE A 182 13.79 -6.44 37.64
C ILE A 182 13.96 -4.92 37.50
N ASN A 183 15.05 -4.36 38.02
CA ASN A 183 15.34 -2.94 37.88
C ASN A 183 15.61 -2.54 36.42
N ASP A 184 16.38 -3.34 35.68
CA ASP A 184 16.64 -3.13 34.25
C ASP A 184 15.35 -3.27 33.41
N GLN A 185 14.50 -4.24 33.75
CA GLN A 185 13.16 -4.37 33.16
C GLN A 185 12.28 -3.16 33.47
N SER A 186 12.32 -2.65 34.70
CA SER A 186 11.58 -1.44 35.08
C SER A 186 12.07 -0.20 34.33
N GLN A 187 13.38 -0.05 34.13
CA GLN A 187 13.96 1.05 33.35
C GLN A 187 13.58 0.94 31.87
N TYR A 188 13.61 -0.26 31.31
CA TYR A 188 13.18 -0.51 29.94
C TYR A 188 11.67 -0.22 29.75
N ILE A 189 10.84 -0.60 30.72
CA ILE A 189 9.41 -0.25 30.72
C ILE A 189 9.23 1.27 30.73
N HIS A 190 9.90 1.99 31.63
CA HIS A 190 9.81 3.46 31.67
C HIS A 190 10.30 4.14 30.39
N HIS A 191 11.35 3.60 29.76
CA HIS A 191 11.81 4.10 28.48
C HIS A 191 10.76 3.90 27.37
N LEU A 192 10.17 2.70 27.27
CA LEU A 192 9.08 2.43 26.33
C LEU A 192 7.85 3.30 26.61
N GLU A 193 7.50 3.52 27.87
CA GLU A 193 6.41 4.42 28.26
C GLU A 193 6.68 5.86 27.81
N ALA A 194 7.92 6.34 27.93
CA ALA A 194 8.34 7.65 27.46
C ALA A 194 8.29 7.76 25.93
N GLU A 195 8.75 6.74 25.19
CA GLU A 195 8.66 6.71 23.73
C GLU A 195 7.21 6.68 23.23
N VAL A 196 6.35 5.89 23.88
CA VAL A 196 4.91 5.85 23.57
C VAL A 196 4.26 7.19 23.87
N LYS A 197 4.64 7.85 24.97
CA LYS A 197 4.16 9.19 25.32
C LYS A 197 4.59 10.21 24.27
N PHE A 198 5.85 10.20 23.87
CA PHE A 198 6.38 11.06 22.81
C PHE A 198 5.64 10.84 21.48
N CYS A 199 5.45 9.59 21.05
CA CYS A 199 4.72 9.28 19.82
C CYS A 199 3.26 9.76 19.88
N LYS A 200 2.60 9.62 21.04
CA LYS A 200 1.23 10.13 21.23
C LYS A 200 1.19 11.66 21.15
N GLU A 201 2.13 12.35 21.76
CA GLU A 201 2.24 13.81 21.71
C GLU A 201 2.50 14.29 20.29
N GLU A 202 3.45 13.70 19.56
CA GLU A 202 3.75 14.05 18.16
C GLU A 202 2.58 13.76 17.21
N LEU A 203 1.91 12.62 17.36
CA LEU A 203 0.70 12.31 16.59
C LEU A 203 -0.44 13.28 16.90
N SER A 204 -0.61 13.67 18.16
CA SER A 204 -1.61 14.68 18.54
C SER A 204 -1.27 16.06 17.97
N GLY A 205 0.00 16.45 17.97
CA GLY A 205 0.48 17.68 17.36
C GLY A 205 0.33 17.66 15.84
N MET A 206 0.58 16.52 15.19
CA MET A 206 0.34 16.34 13.77
C MET A 206 -1.15 16.44 13.44
N LYS A 207 -2.02 15.80 14.23
CA LYS A 207 -3.48 15.89 14.09
C LYS A 207 -3.95 17.35 14.17
N ASN A 208 -3.46 18.13 15.13
CA ASN A 208 -3.82 19.54 15.27
C ASN A 208 -3.37 20.37 14.06
N ARG A 209 -2.13 20.15 13.58
CA ARG A 209 -1.61 20.82 12.37
C ARG A 209 -2.44 20.48 11.12
N VAL A 210 -2.79 19.21 10.93
CA VAL A 210 -3.65 18.77 9.83
C VAL A 210 -5.03 19.41 9.94
N GLN A 211 -5.62 19.47 11.13
CA GLN A 211 -6.93 20.09 11.34
C GLN A 211 -6.92 21.58 10.98
N VAL A 212 -5.87 22.32 11.34
CA VAL A 212 -5.70 23.73 10.94
C VAL A 212 -5.61 23.85 9.42
N VAL A 213 -4.83 23.00 8.74
CA VAL A 213 -4.69 23.02 7.28
C VAL A 213 -6.00 22.66 6.58
N VAL A 214 -6.80 21.75 7.14
CA VAL A 214 -8.12 21.40 6.59
C VAL A 214 -9.08 22.58 6.73
N LEU A 215 -9.16 23.20 7.91
CA LEU A 215 -10.03 24.38 8.12
C LEU A 215 -9.63 25.55 7.22
N GLU A 216 -8.33 25.80 7.06
CA GLU A 216 -7.84 26.84 6.16
C GLU A 216 -8.13 26.52 4.68
N ASN A 217 -8.01 25.25 4.26
CA ASN A 217 -8.41 24.84 2.92
C ASN A 217 -9.92 25.02 2.69
N GLU A 218 -10.76 24.68 3.67
CA GLU A 218 -12.21 24.91 3.59
C GLU A 218 -12.53 26.40 3.47
N ARG A 219 -11.84 27.26 4.25
CA ARG A 219 -11.95 28.72 4.16
C ARG A 219 -11.55 29.23 2.77
N LEU A 220 -10.39 28.81 2.27
CA LEU A 220 -9.89 29.21 0.95
C LEU A 220 -10.82 28.72 -0.18
N GLN A 221 -11.40 27.54 -0.06
CA GLN A 221 -12.39 27.05 -1.03
C GLN A 221 -13.67 27.88 -1.01
N GLN A 222 -14.13 28.32 0.16
CA GLN A 222 -15.26 29.24 0.27
C GLN A 222 -14.94 30.60 -0.34
N GLU A 223 -13.74 31.12 -0.08
CA GLU A 223 -13.26 32.38 -0.63
C GLU A 223 -13.18 32.33 -2.16
N LEU A 224 -12.59 31.26 -2.74
CA LEU A 224 -12.57 31.04 -4.19
C LEU A 224 -13.96 30.91 -4.81
N LYS A 225 -14.93 30.28 -4.12
CA LYS A 225 -16.32 30.20 -4.58
C LYS A 225 -16.97 31.58 -4.57
N SER A 226 -16.76 32.37 -3.52
CA SER A 226 -17.28 33.74 -3.42
C SER A 226 -16.66 34.65 -4.47
N GLN A 227 -15.36 34.52 -4.72
CA GLN A 227 -14.64 35.29 -5.73
C GLN A 227 -15.14 34.95 -7.14
N ARG A 228 -15.33 33.67 -7.48
CA ARG A 228 -15.95 33.30 -8.77
C ARG A 228 -17.36 33.87 -8.93
N GLN A 229 -18.14 33.88 -7.85
CA GLN A 229 -19.50 34.44 -7.89
C GLN A 229 -19.46 35.97 -8.05
N GLU A 230 -18.51 36.64 -7.39
CA GLU A 230 -18.26 38.08 -7.55
C GLU A 230 -17.76 38.42 -8.96
N GLU A 231 -16.85 37.63 -9.51
CA GLU A 231 -16.35 37.75 -10.89
C GLU A 231 -17.48 37.53 -11.90
N ALA A 232 -18.32 36.52 -11.71
CA ALA A 232 -19.50 36.29 -12.56
C ALA A 232 -20.52 37.45 -12.48
N MET A 233 -20.74 38.02 -11.28
CA MET A 233 -21.57 39.22 -11.12
C MET A 233 -20.94 40.45 -11.78
N ARG A 234 -19.61 40.58 -11.72
CA ARG A 234 -18.84 41.66 -12.36
C ARG A 234 -18.89 41.54 -13.88
N GLU A 235 -18.75 40.33 -14.44
CA GLU A 235 -18.91 40.02 -15.85
C GLU A 235 -20.35 40.27 -16.32
N GLN A 236 -21.35 39.88 -15.54
CA GLN A 236 -22.76 40.16 -15.82
C GLN A 236 -23.06 41.68 -15.78
N THR A 237 -22.41 42.42 -14.88
CA THR A 237 -22.52 43.89 -14.81
C THR A 237 -21.84 44.56 -16.01
N LEU A 238 -20.70 44.04 -16.49
CA LEU A 238 -20.05 44.51 -17.71
C LEU A 238 -20.89 44.23 -18.97
N LEU A 239 -21.53 43.06 -19.06
CA LEU A 239 -22.45 42.72 -20.15
C LEU A 239 -23.69 43.63 -20.16
N ASN A 240 -24.26 43.92 -18.98
CA ASN A 240 -25.39 44.86 -18.85
C ASN A 240 -24.99 46.32 -19.13
N ALA A 241 -23.78 46.74 -18.77
CA ALA A 241 -23.24 48.06 -19.09
C ALA A 241 -22.92 48.21 -20.59
N SER A 242 -22.41 47.14 -21.23
CA SER A 242 -22.18 47.09 -22.68
C SER A 242 -23.48 47.11 -23.49
N GLY A 243 -24.53 46.46 -22.99
CA GLY A 243 -25.89 46.55 -23.58
C GLY A 243 -26.51 47.95 -23.48
N ASN A 244 -26.04 48.81 -22.58
CA ASN A 244 -26.54 50.17 -22.39
C ASN A 244 -25.82 51.21 -23.27
N LEU A 245 -24.58 50.95 -23.72
CA LEU A 245 -23.90 51.84 -24.68
C LEU A 245 -24.45 51.70 -26.11
N GLN A 246 -25.03 50.54 -26.46
CA GLN A 246 -25.52 50.28 -27.81
C GLN A 246 -26.90 50.92 -28.10
N ASN A 247 -27.63 51.33 -27.05
CA ASN A 247 -28.96 51.92 -27.17
C ASN A 247 -28.96 53.47 -27.19
N SER A 248 -27.77 54.11 -27.14
CA SER A 248 -27.64 55.57 -27.02
C SER A 248 -27.16 56.29 -28.29
N TRP A 249 -26.79 55.59 -29.36
CA TRP A 249 -26.29 56.24 -30.60
C TRP A 249 -27.31 56.24 -31.76
N ILE A 250 -28.56 55.84 -31.53
CA ILE A 250 -29.60 55.85 -32.57
C ILE A 250 -30.76 56.78 -32.18
N THR A 251 -30.45 58.04 -31.89
CA THR A 251 -31.47 59.12 -31.85
C THR A 251 -30.78 60.48 -31.99
N THR A 252 -30.63 60.97 -33.22
CA THR A 252 -30.58 62.39 -33.69
C THR A 252 -30.00 62.34 -35.11
N GLY A 253 -30.66 62.64 -36.22
CA GLY A 253 -31.99 63.11 -36.56
C GLY A 253 -32.03 63.29 -38.09
N GLU A 254 -33.21 63.09 -38.70
CA GLU A 254 -33.72 63.71 -39.96
C GLU A 254 -32.98 63.31 -41.29
N ASP A 255 -33.61 62.94 -42.40
CA ASP A 255 -34.99 63.13 -42.85
C ASP A 255 -35.36 62.21 -44.05
N SER A 256 -36.65 61.91 -44.15
CA SER A 256 -37.45 61.55 -45.34
C SER A 256 -37.16 60.29 -46.20
N GLY A 257 -38.14 59.38 -46.22
CA GLY A 257 -38.92 59.17 -47.45
C GLY A 257 -38.91 57.81 -48.17
N VAL A 258 -39.96 57.02 -47.89
CA VAL A 258 -40.81 56.25 -48.83
C VAL A 258 -40.49 54.76 -49.14
N ASP A 259 -41.54 53.94 -48.87
CA ASP A 259 -41.97 52.59 -49.31
C ASP A 259 -41.07 51.36 -49.06
N GLU A 260 -41.41 50.41 -48.18
CA GLU A 260 -42.61 49.57 -47.95
C GLU A 260 -42.65 48.27 -48.80
N ALA A 261 -42.89 47.17 -48.07
CA ALA A 261 -43.29 45.82 -48.48
C ALA A 261 -42.20 44.79 -48.83
N ALA A 262 -41.85 43.93 -47.87
CA ALA A 262 -42.44 42.59 -47.77
C ALA A 262 -41.84 41.74 -46.62
N LYS A 263 -42.65 41.55 -45.57
CA LYS A 263 -42.90 40.32 -44.79
C LYS A 263 -41.77 39.29 -44.53
N ARG A 264 -41.48 39.18 -43.23
CA ARG A 264 -41.67 38.00 -42.34
C ARG A 264 -41.00 36.66 -42.71
N GLN A 265 -40.17 36.16 -41.79
CA GLN A 265 -40.46 35.05 -40.85
C GLN A 265 -39.21 34.88 -39.93
N PHE A 266 -39.25 35.24 -38.64
CA PHE A 266 -39.54 34.35 -37.49
C PHE A 266 -39.00 32.93 -37.71
N SER A 267 -37.91 32.52 -37.04
CA SER A 267 -37.85 31.99 -35.67
C SER A 267 -37.46 30.51 -35.73
N GLN A 268 -36.47 30.06 -34.95
CA GLN A 268 -36.63 29.03 -33.91
C GLN A 268 -35.25 28.52 -33.43
N ASP A 269 -35.14 28.43 -32.11
CA ASP A 269 -34.13 27.75 -31.32
C ASP A 269 -33.69 26.37 -31.84
N ASN A 270 -32.40 26.02 -31.69
CA ASN A 270 -31.90 25.20 -30.57
C ASN A 270 -30.55 24.52 -30.89
N ALA A 271 -29.73 24.46 -29.85
CA ALA A 271 -28.70 23.46 -29.53
C ALA A 271 -27.45 23.33 -30.41
N ASP A 272 -26.32 23.54 -29.73
CA ASP A 272 -25.04 22.84 -29.87
C ASP A 272 -24.60 22.45 -31.29
N THR A 273 -23.68 23.24 -31.84
CA THR A 273 -22.40 22.71 -32.35
C THR A 273 -21.45 23.89 -32.50
N VAL A 274 -20.33 23.86 -31.77
CA VAL A 274 -19.12 24.62 -32.12
C VAL A 274 -18.76 24.29 -33.57
N LYS A 275 -19.04 25.21 -34.48
CA LYS A 275 -18.49 25.23 -35.83
C LYS A 275 -17.96 26.63 -36.07
N GLY A 276 -16.64 26.71 -36.30
CA GLY A 276 -15.97 27.96 -36.66
C GLY A 276 -16.60 28.62 -37.90
N PRO A 277 -16.14 29.83 -38.26
CA PRO A 277 -16.78 30.65 -39.29
C PRO A 277 -17.06 29.79 -40.52
N SER A 278 -18.33 29.72 -40.90
CA SER A 278 -18.75 28.99 -42.10
C SER A 278 -17.94 29.53 -43.28
N ALA A 279 -17.41 28.66 -44.14
CA ALA A 279 -16.59 29.06 -45.29
C ALA A 279 -17.27 30.15 -46.15
N GLY A 280 -18.61 30.18 -46.18
CA GLY A 280 -19.37 31.24 -46.87
C GLY A 280 -19.29 32.63 -46.22
N GLU A 281 -19.08 32.73 -44.91
CA GLU A 281 -18.89 34.02 -44.23
C GLU A 281 -17.48 34.58 -44.48
N ALA A 282 -16.47 33.71 -44.48
CA ALA A 282 -15.10 34.10 -44.82
C ALA A 282 -15.00 34.58 -46.28
N GLU A 283 -15.69 33.91 -47.20
CA GLU A 283 -15.73 34.28 -48.61
C GLU A 283 -16.52 35.59 -48.84
N LYS A 284 -17.58 35.83 -48.07
CA LYS A 284 -18.32 37.10 -48.07
C LYS A 284 -17.46 38.27 -47.59
N TRP A 285 -16.73 38.12 -46.47
CA TRP A 285 -15.83 39.16 -45.96
C TRP A 285 -14.66 39.43 -46.92
N LYS A 286 -14.18 38.39 -47.61
CA LYS A 286 -13.17 38.54 -48.67
C LYS A 286 -13.69 39.38 -49.84
N LEU A 287 -14.90 39.12 -50.32
CA LEU A 287 -15.54 39.91 -51.38
C LEU A 287 -15.82 41.36 -50.94
N GLU A 288 -16.23 41.57 -49.69
CA GLU A 288 -16.42 42.93 -49.15
C GLU A 288 -15.10 43.70 -49.04
N LEU A 289 -14.00 43.03 -48.67
CA LEU A 289 -12.66 43.62 -48.64
C LEU A 289 -12.18 43.99 -50.05
N GLU A 290 -12.40 43.13 -51.05
CA GLU A 290 -12.09 43.42 -52.45
C GLU A 290 -12.91 44.61 -52.98
N ARG A 291 -14.21 44.68 -52.67
CA ARG A 291 -15.06 45.83 -53.02
C ARG A 291 -14.57 47.13 -52.38
N LEU A 292 -14.16 47.07 -51.11
CA LEU A 292 -13.64 48.23 -50.40
C LEU A 292 -12.31 48.69 -51.00
N LYS A 293 -11.42 47.76 -51.35
CA LYS A 293 -10.14 48.04 -52.00
C LYS A 293 -10.34 48.79 -53.32
N LEU A 294 -11.23 48.29 -54.19
CA LEU A 294 -11.57 48.95 -55.45
C LEU A 294 -12.12 50.37 -55.24
N THR A 295 -12.97 50.56 -54.23
CA THR A 295 -13.53 51.88 -53.91
C THR A 295 -12.44 52.88 -53.47
N TYR A 296 -11.44 52.43 -52.72
CA TYR A 296 -10.31 53.27 -52.31
C TYR A 296 -9.34 53.55 -53.47
N GLU A 297 -9.13 52.57 -54.36
CA GLU A 297 -8.33 52.75 -55.58
C GLU A 297 -8.98 53.79 -56.50
N GLU A 298 -10.28 53.70 -56.78
CA GLU A 298 -11.02 54.69 -57.58
C GLU A 298 -10.96 56.09 -56.96
N LYS A 299 -11.11 56.21 -55.63
CA LYS A 299 -10.94 57.49 -54.92
C LYS A 299 -9.52 58.03 -55.04
N GLY A 300 -8.53 57.15 -54.98
CA GLY A 300 -7.12 57.50 -55.20
C GLY A 300 -6.89 58.06 -56.60
N GLU A 301 -7.40 57.38 -57.63
CA GLU A 301 -7.29 57.82 -59.02
C GLU A 301 -7.98 59.17 -59.27
N ILE A 302 -9.16 59.39 -58.68
CA ILE A 302 -9.86 60.69 -58.76
C ILE A 302 -9.01 61.80 -58.12
N LEU A 303 -8.48 61.59 -56.92
CA LEU A 303 -7.63 62.59 -56.25
C LEU A 303 -6.33 62.85 -57.02
N GLU A 304 -5.71 61.81 -57.58
CA GLU A 304 -4.54 61.97 -58.45
C GLU A 304 -4.85 62.75 -59.72
N SER A 305 -6.01 62.52 -60.34
CA SER A 305 -6.45 63.26 -61.51
C SER A 305 -6.68 64.75 -61.19
N GLN A 306 -7.27 65.05 -60.03
CA GLN A 306 -7.46 66.41 -59.55
C GLN A 306 -6.12 67.11 -59.26
N LEU A 307 -5.17 66.41 -58.63
CA LEU A 307 -3.82 66.95 -58.41
C LEU A 307 -3.09 67.21 -59.73
N LYS A 308 -3.22 66.31 -60.72
CA LYS A 308 -2.64 66.51 -62.05
C LYS A 308 -3.26 67.71 -62.77
N PHE A 309 -4.57 67.91 -62.64
CA PHE A 309 -5.28 69.07 -63.20
C PHE A 309 -4.82 70.37 -62.54
N LEU A 310 -4.83 70.45 -61.20
CA LEU A 310 -4.40 71.63 -60.46
C LEU A 310 -2.94 72.00 -60.72
N ARG A 311 -2.05 71.01 -60.91
CA ARG A 311 -0.65 71.26 -61.31
C ARG A 311 -0.54 71.87 -62.70
N LYS A 312 -1.40 71.47 -63.65
CA LYS A 312 -1.44 72.05 -65.00
C LYS A 312 -1.93 73.50 -64.95
N ASP A 313 -3.02 73.76 -64.24
CA ASP A 313 -3.56 75.10 -64.07
C ASP A 313 -2.53 76.03 -63.43
N LEU A 314 -1.84 75.56 -62.38
CA LEU A 314 -0.77 76.33 -61.73
C LEU A 314 0.35 76.70 -62.72
N ALA A 315 0.78 75.76 -63.55
CA ALA A 315 1.81 76.00 -64.56
C ALA A 315 1.34 77.00 -65.63
N GLU A 316 0.06 76.96 -66.01
CA GLU A 316 -0.54 77.90 -66.96
C GLU A 316 -0.65 79.31 -66.37
N TYR A 317 -1.09 79.45 -65.11
CA TYR A 317 -1.10 80.74 -64.41
C TYR A 317 0.32 81.31 -64.25
N GLN A 318 1.30 80.47 -63.91
CA GLN A 318 2.68 80.90 -63.80
C GLN A 318 3.22 81.44 -65.13
N LYS A 319 2.95 80.75 -66.24
CA LYS A 319 3.30 81.21 -67.59
C LYS A 319 2.61 82.54 -67.95
N ASN A 320 1.33 82.69 -67.63
CA ASN A 320 0.59 83.93 -67.87
C ASN A 320 1.17 85.12 -67.06
N CYS A 321 1.60 84.88 -65.82
CA CYS A 321 2.29 85.89 -65.02
C CYS A 321 3.63 86.30 -65.64
N GLU A 322 4.40 85.34 -66.17
CA GLU A 322 5.66 85.61 -66.88
C GLU A 322 5.42 86.45 -68.14
N ASP A 323 4.44 86.08 -68.98
CA ASP A 323 4.06 86.83 -70.19
C ASP A 323 3.61 88.27 -69.88
N LEU A 324 2.81 88.47 -68.83
CA LEU A 324 2.37 89.81 -68.40
C LEU A 324 3.54 90.65 -67.89
N LYS A 325 4.49 90.04 -67.19
CA LYS A 325 5.71 90.70 -66.71
C LYS A 325 6.60 91.15 -67.86
N GLU A 326 6.71 90.35 -68.92
CA GLU A 326 7.43 90.73 -70.14
C GLU A 326 6.74 91.88 -70.89
N ARG A 327 5.40 91.83 -71.01
CA ARG A 327 4.61 92.93 -71.60
C ARG A 327 4.73 94.23 -70.82
N LEU A 328 4.77 94.18 -69.49
CA LEU A 328 4.99 95.35 -68.64
C LEU A 328 6.36 95.97 -68.92
N LYS A 329 7.43 95.17 -68.89
CA LYS A 329 8.80 95.63 -69.19
C LYS A 329 8.92 96.25 -70.58
N HIS A 330 8.20 95.70 -71.57
CA HIS A 330 8.15 96.28 -72.92
C HIS A 330 7.47 97.65 -72.93
N LYS A 331 6.34 97.81 -72.23
CA LYS A 331 5.64 99.10 -72.09
C LYS A 331 6.45 100.13 -71.29
N GLU A 332 7.13 99.70 -70.23
CA GLU A 332 8.03 100.56 -69.44
C GLU A 332 9.21 101.06 -70.29
N SER A 333 9.77 100.20 -71.13
CA SER A 333 10.84 100.58 -72.07
C SER A 333 10.35 101.58 -73.13
N LEU A 334 9.11 101.43 -73.62
CA LEU A 334 8.45 102.37 -74.54
C LEU A 334 8.16 103.72 -73.88
N LEU A 335 7.75 103.73 -72.61
CA LEU A 335 7.52 104.97 -71.85
C LEU A 335 8.83 105.68 -71.53
N ALA A 336 9.89 104.96 -71.19
CA ALA A 336 11.21 105.54 -70.95
C ALA A 336 11.81 106.20 -72.22
N ALA A 337 11.54 105.65 -73.41
CA ALA A 337 11.97 106.24 -74.68
C ALA A 337 11.20 107.52 -75.06
N ASN A 338 9.94 107.66 -74.63
CA ASN A 338 9.02 108.73 -75.05
C ASN A 338 9.11 110.01 -74.18
N ILE A 339 9.90 110.02 -73.10
CA ILE A 339 9.98 111.13 -72.13
C ILE A 339 11.26 111.98 -72.32
N SER A 340 12.12 111.68 -73.30
CA SER A 340 13.41 112.37 -73.47
C SER A 340 13.37 113.75 -74.17
N ASN A 341 12.21 114.25 -74.60
CA ASN A 341 12.12 115.53 -75.35
C ASN A 341 10.93 116.42 -74.94
N CYS A 342 10.96 117.05 -73.77
CA CYS A 342 10.20 118.29 -73.50
C CYS A 342 10.64 118.99 -72.19
N VAL A 343 11.70 119.80 -72.25
CA VAL A 343 11.99 120.81 -71.21
C VAL A 343 11.15 122.04 -71.52
N GLY A 344 9.99 122.16 -70.87
CA GLY A 344 9.03 123.24 -71.08
C GLY A 344 9.43 124.55 -70.40
N GLY A 345 9.84 125.55 -71.17
CA GLY A 345 9.94 126.93 -70.72
C GLY A 345 8.59 127.65 -70.90
N LEU A 346 8.08 128.28 -69.84
CA LEU A 346 6.84 129.05 -69.85
C LEU A 346 7.00 130.34 -70.67
N CYS A 347 5.98 130.70 -71.47
CA CYS A 347 6.01 131.94 -72.26
C CYS A 347 5.72 133.17 -71.37
N LEU A 348 6.04 134.37 -71.87
CA LEU A 348 5.92 135.64 -71.13
C LEU A 348 4.50 135.89 -70.55
N LYS A 349 3.45 135.38 -71.20
CA LYS A 349 2.07 135.45 -70.69
C LYS A 349 1.81 134.49 -69.53
N CYS A 350 2.44 133.31 -69.52
CA CYS A 350 2.38 132.34 -68.43
C CYS A 350 3.14 132.85 -67.20
N ALA A 351 4.30 133.49 -67.39
CA ALA A 351 5.05 134.12 -66.28
C ALA A 351 4.29 135.31 -65.65
N GLN A 352 3.54 136.09 -66.45
CA GLN A 352 2.67 137.15 -65.92
C GLN A 352 1.43 136.59 -65.19
N HIS A 353 0.85 135.49 -65.66
CA HIS A 353 -0.24 134.80 -64.97
C HIS A 353 0.23 134.18 -63.65
N GLU A 354 1.45 133.64 -63.62
CA GLU A 354 2.11 133.08 -62.44
C GLU A 354 2.45 134.16 -61.40
N ALA A 355 2.86 135.36 -61.82
CA ALA A 355 3.09 136.49 -60.91
C ALA A 355 1.80 137.01 -60.24
N VAL A 356 0.66 137.02 -60.96
CA VAL A 356 -0.64 137.41 -60.40
C VAL A 356 -1.21 136.34 -59.46
N LEU A 357 -1.10 135.05 -59.82
CA LEU A 357 -1.50 133.95 -58.94
C LEU A 357 -0.62 133.85 -57.69
N SER A 358 0.68 134.17 -57.81
CA SER A 358 1.62 134.19 -56.68
C SER A 358 1.26 135.23 -55.61
N GLN A 359 0.43 136.25 -55.90
CA GLN A 359 0.11 137.30 -54.93
C GLN A 359 -1.23 137.09 -54.22
N THR A 360 -2.15 136.28 -54.76
CA THR A 360 -3.47 135.98 -54.16
C THR A 360 -3.66 134.51 -53.76
N HIS A 361 -2.93 133.56 -54.37
CA HIS A 361 -3.07 132.13 -54.11
C HIS A 361 -1.91 131.49 -53.31
N ASN A 362 -0.82 132.22 -53.02
CA ASN A 362 0.34 131.68 -52.32
C ASN A 362 -0.01 131.06 -50.95
N ASN A 363 -0.89 131.70 -50.17
CA ASN A 363 -1.27 131.20 -48.84
C ASN A 363 -2.07 129.87 -48.91
N VAL A 364 -3.00 129.73 -49.86
CA VAL A 364 -3.78 128.49 -50.06
C VAL A 364 -2.89 127.35 -50.57
N HIS A 365 -1.93 127.65 -51.44
CA HIS A 365 -0.95 126.66 -51.90
C HIS A 365 -0.03 126.20 -50.77
N VAL A 366 0.48 127.12 -49.94
CA VAL A 366 1.31 126.78 -48.76
C VAL A 366 0.54 125.88 -47.79
N GLN A 367 -0.70 126.21 -47.42
CA GLN A 367 -1.54 125.37 -46.55
C GLN A 367 -1.83 123.98 -47.15
N THR A 368 -1.98 123.90 -48.47
CA THR A 368 -2.18 122.62 -49.18
C THR A 368 -0.89 121.80 -49.18
N ILE A 369 0.27 122.44 -49.40
CA ILE A 369 1.58 121.79 -49.32
C ILE A 369 1.87 121.29 -47.91
N GLU A 370 1.55 122.06 -46.87
CA GLU A 370 1.71 121.64 -45.47
C GLU A 370 0.82 120.43 -45.14
N ARG A 371 -0.45 120.43 -45.59
CA ARG A 371 -1.36 119.29 -45.40
C ARG A 371 -0.84 118.04 -46.11
N LEU A 372 -0.46 118.15 -47.39
CA LEU A 372 0.10 117.03 -48.15
C LEU A 372 1.44 116.55 -47.56
N THR A 373 2.24 117.47 -47.01
CA THR A 373 3.48 117.13 -46.31
C THR A 373 3.19 116.33 -45.05
N LYS A 374 2.20 116.74 -44.26
CA LYS A 374 1.75 116.02 -43.08
C LYS A 374 1.16 114.65 -43.43
N GLU A 375 0.27 114.57 -44.42
CA GLU A 375 -0.29 113.29 -44.89
C GLU A 375 0.81 112.34 -45.38
N ARG A 376 1.82 112.86 -46.09
CA ARG A 376 3.01 112.09 -46.49
C ARG A 376 3.79 111.60 -45.27
N ASP A 377 4.02 112.45 -44.27
CA ASP A 377 4.76 112.08 -43.07
C ASP A 377 4.01 111.05 -42.21
N ASP A 378 2.68 111.18 -42.10
CA ASP A 378 1.81 110.21 -41.44
C ASP A 378 1.81 108.86 -42.19
N LEU A 379 1.74 108.87 -43.52
CA LEU A 379 1.84 107.66 -44.35
C LEU A 379 3.23 107.02 -44.29
N MET A 380 4.30 107.82 -44.28
CA MET A 380 5.66 107.33 -44.10
C MET A 380 5.83 106.70 -42.72
N SER A 381 5.27 107.31 -41.67
CA SER A 381 5.28 106.77 -40.31
C SER A 381 4.49 105.45 -40.23
N ALA A 382 3.31 105.38 -40.85
CA ALA A 382 2.52 104.15 -40.96
C ALA A 382 3.25 103.05 -41.74
N LEU A 383 3.91 103.39 -42.85
CA LEU A 383 4.71 102.46 -43.64
C LEU A 383 5.90 101.92 -42.83
N VAL A 384 6.60 102.77 -42.09
CA VAL A 384 7.68 102.35 -41.20
C VAL A 384 7.14 101.42 -40.11
N SER A 385 5.98 101.72 -39.52
CA SER A 385 5.33 100.86 -38.53
C SER A 385 4.88 99.50 -39.09
N VAL A 386 4.36 99.46 -40.32
CA VAL A 386 3.98 98.21 -41.00
C VAL A 386 5.22 97.40 -41.39
N ARG A 387 6.30 98.07 -41.80
CA ARG A 387 7.59 97.39 -42.08
C ARG A 387 8.17 96.79 -40.81
N SER A 388 8.15 97.52 -39.68
CA SER A 388 8.64 96.98 -38.42
C SER A 388 7.78 95.81 -37.90
N SER A 389 6.45 95.91 -38.03
CA SER A 389 5.57 94.79 -37.64
C SER A 389 5.72 93.57 -38.54
N LEU A 390 5.98 93.75 -39.84
CA LEU A 390 6.32 92.66 -40.76
C LEU A 390 7.64 92.00 -40.36
N THR A 391 8.69 92.77 -40.05
CA THR A 391 9.97 92.20 -39.60
C THR A 391 9.81 91.45 -38.26
N ASP A 392 9.00 91.96 -37.34
CA ASP A 392 8.70 91.27 -36.08
C ASP A 392 7.91 89.98 -36.31
N GLY A 393 7.01 89.98 -37.30
CA GLY A 393 6.29 88.79 -37.77
C GLY A 393 7.24 87.73 -38.32
N GLN A 394 8.13 88.12 -39.22
CA GLN A 394 9.15 87.24 -39.81
C GLN A 394 10.09 86.66 -38.76
N GLN A 395 10.54 87.48 -37.79
CA GLN A 395 11.39 87.01 -36.70
C GLN A 395 10.66 86.00 -35.80
N ARG A 396 9.39 86.25 -35.47
CA ARG A 396 8.57 85.31 -34.70
C ARG A 396 8.35 84.01 -35.46
N GLU A 397 8.04 84.07 -36.75
CA GLU A 397 7.91 82.89 -37.61
C GLU A 397 9.20 82.07 -37.65
N ALA A 398 10.35 82.72 -37.85
CA ALA A 398 11.65 82.05 -37.82
C ALA A 398 11.94 81.39 -36.46
N SER A 399 11.60 82.06 -35.36
CA SER A 399 11.76 81.49 -34.01
C SER A 399 10.82 80.29 -33.77
N ALA A 400 9.57 80.35 -34.24
CA ALA A 400 8.61 79.26 -34.13
C ALA A 400 9.03 78.07 -35.01
N TYR A 401 9.57 78.33 -36.20
CA TYR A 401 10.12 77.30 -37.07
C TYR A 401 11.27 76.53 -36.40
N GLU A 402 12.23 77.25 -35.80
CA GLU A 402 13.32 76.58 -35.07
C GLU A 402 12.83 75.82 -33.83
N GLN A 403 11.81 76.32 -33.11
CA GLN A 403 11.19 75.59 -32.01
C GLN A 403 10.53 74.29 -32.48
N VAL A 404 9.77 74.33 -33.58
CA VAL A 404 9.13 73.13 -34.18
C VAL A 404 10.19 72.13 -34.62
N LYS A 405 11.28 72.60 -35.23
CA LYS A 405 12.40 71.76 -35.64
C LYS A 405 13.08 71.08 -34.45
N GLN A 406 13.35 71.81 -33.37
CA GLN A 406 13.89 71.22 -32.14
C GLN A 406 12.92 70.22 -31.51
N ALA A 407 11.62 70.55 -31.43
CA ALA A 407 10.60 69.64 -30.91
C ALA A 407 10.51 68.35 -31.74
N MET A 408 10.56 68.46 -33.06
CA MET A 408 10.58 67.32 -33.98
C MET A 408 11.80 66.43 -33.70
N GLN A 409 13.01 67.00 -33.63
CA GLN A 409 14.22 66.24 -33.30
C GLN A 409 14.11 65.49 -31.97
N MET A 410 13.63 66.17 -30.92
CA MET A 410 13.41 65.55 -29.61
C MET A 410 12.39 64.40 -29.68
N THR A 411 11.31 64.55 -30.46
CA THR A 411 10.33 63.47 -30.64
C THR A 411 10.88 62.29 -31.44
N GLU A 412 11.72 62.53 -32.44
CA GLU A 412 12.38 61.48 -33.23
C GLU A 412 13.37 60.68 -32.37
N GLU A 413 14.19 61.36 -31.56
CA GLU A 413 15.09 60.72 -30.60
C GLU A 413 14.32 59.88 -29.57
N ALA A 414 13.24 60.40 -29.01
CA ALA A 414 12.38 59.66 -28.09
C ALA A 414 11.73 58.43 -28.76
N ASN A 415 11.29 58.55 -30.02
CA ASN A 415 10.75 57.44 -30.80
C ASN A 415 11.80 56.37 -31.10
N PHE A 416 13.05 56.77 -31.37
CA PHE A 416 14.15 55.85 -31.57
C PHE A 416 14.46 55.05 -30.30
N GLU A 417 14.61 55.72 -29.14
CA GLU A 417 14.86 55.04 -27.87
C GLU A 417 13.66 54.17 -27.45
N LYS A 418 12.42 54.59 -27.72
CA LYS A 418 11.23 53.73 -27.52
C LYS A 418 11.31 52.46 -28.37
N THR A 419 11.66 52.58 -29.65
CA THR A 419 11.77 51.43 -30.57
C THR A 419 12.85 50.47 -30.12
N LYS A 420 14.00 50.99 -29.69
CA LYS A 420 15.10 50.22 -29.13
C LYS A 420 14.69 49.48 -27.85
N ALA A 421 13.98 50.13 -26.93
CA ALA A 421 13.45 49.49 -25.73
C ALA A 421 12.44 48.39 -26.07
N LEU A 422 11.55 48.61 -27.04
CA LEU A 422 10.59 47.58 -27.50
C LEU A 422 11.30 46.36 -28.06
N ILE A 423 12.34 46.55 -28.88
CA ILE A 423 13.14 45.44 -29.42
C ILE A 423 13.82 44.66 -28.29
N GLN A 424 14.38 45.34 -27.28
CA GLN A 424 15.00 44.69 -26.12
C GLN A 424 13.97 43.90 -25.30
N CYS A 425 12.79 44.47 -25.05
CA CYS A 425 11.70 43.77 -24.37
C CYS A 425 11.26 42.52 -25.14
N GLU A 426 11.10 42.63 -26.46
CA GLU A 426 10.72 41.50 -27.32
C GLU A 426 11.81 40.41 -27.32
N GLN A 427 13.10 40.78 -27.36
CA GLN A 427 14.19 39.82 -27.24
C GLN A 427 14.16 39.07 -25.91
N LEU A 428 13.97 39.77 -24.79
CA LEU A 428 13.87 39.15 -23.47
C LEU A 428 12.63 38.26 -23.35
N LYS A 429 11.48 38.71 -23.87
CA LYS A 429 10.25 37.91 -23.93
C LYS A 429 10.47 36.61 -24.69
N ASN A 430 11.06 36.67 -25.88
CA ASN A 430 11.39 35.48 -26.67
C ASN A 430 12.43 34.57 -25.98
N GLN A 431 13.34 35.12 -25.17
CA GLN A 431 14.25 34.29 -24.37
C GLN A 431 13.53 33.58 -23.22
N LEU A 432 12.60 34.27 -22.55
CA LEU A 432 11.76 33.68 -21.51
C LEU A 432 10.86 32.58 -22.07
N GLU A 433 10.19 32.82 -23.20
CA GLU A 433 9.37 31.81 -23.87
C GLU A 433 10.18 30.55 -24.20
N ARG A 434 11.39 30.70 -24.77
CA ARG A 434 12.29 29.55 -25.02
C ARG A 434 12.77 28.84 -23.76
N GLN A 435 12.85 29.52 -22.61
CA GLN A 435 13.18 28.86 -21.34
C GLN A 435 11.95 28.10 -20.81
N THR A 436 10.78 28.73 -20.86
CA THR A 436 9.50 28.12 -20.48
C THR A 436 9.24 26.85 -21.29
N GLU A 437 9.34 26.90 -22.62
CA GLU A 437 9.15 25.72 -23.48
C GLU A 437 10.14 24.59 -23.17
N ARG A 438 11.39 24.92 -22.81
CA ARG A 438 12.38 23.91 -22.41
C ARG A 438 12.02 23.24 -21.10
N LEU A 439 11.60 24.02 -20.11
CA LEU A 439 11.16 23.49 -18.81
C LEU A 439 9.86 22.70 -18.94
N GLU A 440 8.93 23.13 -19.79
CA GLU A 440 7.69 22.39 -20.07
C GLU A 440 7.97 21.05 -20.74
N LYS A 441 8.88 21.01 -21.73
CA LYS A 441 9.31 19.75 -22.37
C LYS A 441 9.98 18.80 -21.38
N GLU A 442 10.85 19.31 -20.52
CA GLU A 442 11.50 18.49 -19.47
C GLU A 442 10.48 18.04 -18.41
N LEU A 443 9.53 18.88 -18.03
CA LEU A 443 8.47 18.49 -17.12
C LEU A 443 7.62 17.37 -17.73
N ALA A 444 7.27 17.47 -19.02
CA ALA A 444 6.53 16.46 -19.75
C ALA A 444 7.31 15.15 -19.85
N SER A 445 8.61 15.20 -20.21
CA SER A 445 9.47 14.00 -20.27
C SER A 445 9.57 13.30 -18.91
N GLN A 446 9.70 14.06 -17.82
CA GLN A 446 9.72 13.52 -16.46
C GLN A 446 8.36 12.97 -16.02
N GLN A 447 7.25 13.56 -16.47
CA GLN A 447 5.90 13.03 -16.22
C GLN A 447 5.68 11.71 -16.94
N GLU A 448 6.10 11.61 -18.21
CA GLU A 448 6.04 10.39 -19.01
C GLU A 448 6.91 9.29 -18.41
N LYS A 449 8.16 9.59 -18.04
CA LYS A 449 9.05 8.64 -17.36
C LYS A 449 8.43 8.11 -16.07
N ARG A 450 7.88 8.99 -15.22
CA ARG A 450 7.16 8.59 -14.00
C ARG A 450 5.91 7.76 -14.30
N ALA A 451 5.21 8.02 -15.41
CA ALA A 451 4.06 7.23 -15.81
C ALA A 451 4.47 5.81 -16.24
N LEU A 452 5.54 5.69 -17.03
CA LEU A 452 6.10 4.40 -17.46
C LEU A 452 6.62 3.59 -16.27
N GLU A 453 7.35 4.21 -15.34
CA GLU A 453 7.81 3.56 -14.10
C GLU A 453 6.65 3.08 -13.23
N LYS A 454 5.59 3.89 -13.09
CA LYS A 454 4.36 3.49 -12.39
C LYS A 454 3.67 2.31 -13.07
N GLU A 455 3.62 2.29 -14.40
CA GLU A 455 3.02 1.18 -15.14
C GLU A 455 3.85 -0.10 -15.00
N ALA A 456 5.17 -0.01 -15.09
CA ALA A 456 6.09 -1.14 -14.88
C ALA A 456 5.94 -1.70 -13.46
N MET A 457 5.91 -0.84 -12.43
CA MET A 457 5.67 -1.26 -11.05
C MET A 457 4.31 -1.94 -10.88
N ARG A 458 3.24 -1.41 -11.51
CA ARG A 458 1.92 -2.06 -11.48
C ARG A 458 1.96 -3.45 -12.10
N LYS A 459 2.65 -3.62 -13.24
CA LYS A 459 2.82 -4.92 -13.92
C LYS A 459 3.57 -5.92 -13.03
N GLU A 460 4.64 -5.49 -12.36
CA GLU A 460 5.37 -6.39 -11.46
C GLU A 460 4.52 -6.78 -10.24
N ILE A 461 3.81 -5.83 -9.61
CA ILE A 461 2.90 -6.13 -8.50
C ILE A 461 1.78 -7.09 -8.94
N THR A 462 1.25 -6.95 -10.17
CA THR A 462 0.24 -7.89 -10.67
C THR A 462 0.82 -9.29 -10.87
N LYS A 463 2.04 -9.39 -11.39
CA LYS A 463 2.73 -10.67 -11.59
C LYS A 463 3.05 -11.34 -10.26
N GLU A 464 3.61 -10.62 -9.29
CA GLU A 464 3.85 -11.15 -7.93
C GLU A 464 2.55 -11.63 -7.27
N ARG A 465 1.44 -10.89 -7.44
CA ARG A 465 0.12 -11.31 -6.94
C ARG A 465 -0.36 -12.59 -7.61
N GLU A 466 -0.17 -12.75 -8.91
CA GLU A 466 -0.52 -13.96 -9.66
C GLU A 466 0.34 -15.16 -9.24
N ASP A 467 1.64 -14.95 -9.02
CA ASP A 467 2.58 -15.97 -8.52
C ASP A 467 2.23 -16.43 -7.10
N VAL A 468 1.86 -15.49 -6.22
CA VAL A 468 1.38 -15.84 -4.88
C VAL A 468 0.04 -16.58 -4.96
N ARG A 469 -0.87 -16.15 -5.85
CA ARG A 469 -2.16 -16.82 -6.06
C ARG A 469 -1.98 -18.25 -6.56
N SER A 470 -1.08 -18.49 -7.51
CA SER A 470 -0.82 -19.84 -8.04
C SER A 470 -0.21 -20.76 -6.96
N LYS A 471 0.74 -20.25 -6.15
CA LYS A 471 1.27 -20.97 -4.97
C LYS A 471 0.22 -21.26 -3.92
N MET A 472 -0.69 -20.32 -3.67
CA MET A 472 -1.81 -20.54 -2.76
C MET A 472 -2.72 -21.66 -3.27
N LEU A 473 -3.07 -21.66 -4.55
CA LEU A 473 -3.90 -22.71 -5.14
C LEU A 473 -3.23 -24.09 -5.07
N SER A 474 -1.93 -24.19 -5.34
CA SER A 474 -1.21 -25.47 -5.23
C SER A 474 -1.12 -25.96 -3.78
N LEU A 475 -0.88 -25.06 -2.82
CA LEU A 475 -0.93 -25.41 -1.40
C LEU A 475 -2.33 -25.83 -0.95
N SER A 476 -3.39 -25.16 -1.39
CA SER A 476 -4.77 -25.56 -1.11
C SER A 476 -5.08 -26.94 -1.68
N GLN A 477 -4.60 -27.26 -2.89
CA GLN A 477 -4.74 -28.60 -3.46
C GLN A 477 -3.99 -29.66 -2.64
N ASN A 478 -2.77 -29.36 -2.19
CA ASN A 478 -1.99 -30.26 -1.33
C ASN A 478 -2.67 -30.47 0.03
N ILE A 479 -3.26 -29.43 0.62
CA ILE A 479 -4.03 -29.53 1.87
C ILE A 479 -5.22 -30.48 1.66
N ALA A 480 -6.01 -30.29 0.61
CA ALA A 480 -7.14 -31.18 0.32
C ALA A 480 -6.71 -32.65 0.10
N GLN A 481 -5.56 -32.88 -0.53
CA GLN A 481 -4.99 -34.22 -0.68
C GLN A 481 -4.55 -34.84 0.65
N LEU A 482 -3.91 -34.06 1.53
CA LEU A 482 -3.50 -34.50 2.85
C LEU A 482 -4.72 -34.76 3.76
N GLU A 483 -5.74 -33.93 3.70
CA GLU A 483 -7.02 -34.13 4.40
C GLU A 483 -7.65 -35.45 3.98
N ALA A 484 -7.76 -35.72 2.67
CA ALA A 484 -8.29 -36.99 2.16
C ALA A 484 -7.46 -38.21 2.61
N GLN A 485 -6.13 -38.08 2.69
CA GLN A 485 -5.25 -39.14 3.21
C GLN A 485 -5.46 -39.37 4.71
N VAL A 486 -5.59 -38.30 5.50
CA VAL A 486 -5.89 -38.39 6.93
C VAL A 486 -7.23 -39.09 7.13
N GLU A 487 -8.27 -38.73 6.38
CA GLU A 487 -9.57 -39.41 6.45
C GLU A 487 -9.48 -40.90 6.06
N LYS A 488 -8.65 -41.25 5.07
CA LYS A 488 -8.43 -42.65 4.71
C LYS A 488 -7.81 -43.42 5.87
N VAL A 489 -6.73 -42.89 6.45
CA VAL A 489 -6.03 -43.54 7.58
C VAL A 489 -6.92 -43.61 8.82
N THR A 490 -7.76 -42.61 9.09
CA THR A 490 -8.69 -42.67 10.23
C THR A 490 -9.76 -43.73 10.03
N ARG A 491 -10.29 -43.91 8.82
CA ARG A 491 -11.21 -45.01 8.49
C ARG A 491 -10.54 -46.37 8.67
N GLU A 492 -9.34 -46.55 8.15
CA GLU A 492 -8.55 -47.79 8.30
C GLU A 492 -8.23 -48.09 9.78
N LYS A 493 -7.80 -47.08 10.55
CA LYS A 493 -7.59 -47.19 12.00
C LYS A 493 -8.85 -47.65 12.72
N THR A 494 -10.00 -47.06 12.38
CA THR A 494 -11.28 -47.42 13.01
C THR A 494 -11.66 -48.86 12.69
N SER A 495 -11.47 -49.30 11.44
CA SER A 495 -11.68 -50.69 11.05
C SER A 495 -10.77 -51.65 11.81
N ALA A 496 -9.49 -51.30 12.00
CA ALA A 496 -8.55 -52.14 12.76
C ALA A 496 -8.92 -52.20 14.25
N ILE A 497 -9.36 -51.07 14.85
CA ILE A 497 -9.87 -51.05 16.22
C ILE A 497 -11.08 -51.98 16.37
N ASN A 498 -12.05 -51.90 15.46
CA ASN A 498 -13.23 -52.77 15.49
C ASN A 498 -12.85 -54.26 15.39
N GLN A 499 -11.88 -54.61 14.55
CA GLN A 499 -11.37 -55.99 14.45
C GLN A 499 -10.67 -56.44 15.74
N LEU A 500 -9.88 -55.57 16.37
CA LEU A 500 -9.23 -55.87 17.65
C LEU A 500 -10.26 -56.07 18.76
N GLU A 501 -11.29 -55.22 18.84
CA GLU A 501 -12.39 -55.37 19.78
C GLU A 501 -13.14 -56.69 19.57
N GLU A 502 -13.40 -57.08 18.31
CA GLU A 502 -14.03 -58.36 17.99
C GLU A 502 -13.18 -59.55 18.46
N VAL A 503 -11.88 -59.55 18.15
CA VAL A 503 -10.95 -60.61 18.60
C VAL A 503 -10.86 -60.64 20.13
N GLN A 504 -10.83 -59.50 20.79
CA GLN A 504 -10.81 -59.42 22.25
C GLN A 504 -12.11 -59.99 22.86
N ASN A 505 -13.27 -59.69 22.28
CA ASN A 505 -14.55 -60.26 22.71
C ASN A 505 -14.61 -61.78 22.48
N GLN A 506 -14.05 -62.27 21.37
CA GLN A 506 -13.93 -63.71 21.13
C GLN A 506 -12.98 -64.38 22.14
N LEU A 507 -11.83 -63.76 22.43
CA LEU A 507 -10.88 -64.27 23.40
C LEU A 507 -11.48 -64.37 24.79
N THR A 508 -12.12 -63.29 25.28
CA THR A 508 -12.79 -63.28 26.58
C THR A 508 -13.90 -64.33 26.67
N SER A 509 -14.69 -64.52 25.61
CA SER A 509 -15.67 -65.62 25.54
C SER A 509 -15.00 -66.99 25.66
N LYS A 510 -13.86 -67.22 24.99
CA LYS A 510 -13.12 -68.50 25.08
C LYS A 510 -12.47 -68.70 26.45
N GLU A 511 -11.95 -67.65 27.07
CA GLU A 511 -11.43 -67.71 28.44
C GLU A 511 -12.52 -68.08 29.45
N MET A 512 -13.74 -67.54 29.29
CA MET A 512 -14.90 -67.94 30.09
C MET A 512 -15.26 -69.42 29.89
N ASP A 513 -15.29 -69.90 28.64
CA ASP A 513 -15.56 -71.31 28.32
C ASP A 513 -14.50 -72.24 28.94
N VAL A 514 -13.21 -71.91 28.81
CA VAL A 514 -12.12 -72.67 29.43
C VAL A 514 -12.27 -72.68 30.94
N THR A 515 -12.56 -71.53 31.56
CA THR A 515 -12.77 -71.44 33.00
C THR A 515 -13.93 -72.33 33.47
N LYS A 516 -15.02 -72.38 32.71
CA LYS A 516 -16.17 -73.25 32.97
C LYS A 516 -15.79 -74.73 32.87
N VAL A 517 -15.10 -75.14 31.81
CA VAL A 517 -14.63 -76.53 31.62
C VAL A 517 -13.63 -76.93 32.71
N CYS A 518 -12.69 -76.07 33.07
CA CYS A 518 -11.76 -76.30 34.18
C CYS A 518 -12.50 -76.42 35.52
N GLY A 519 -13.54 -75.63 35.74
CA GLY A 519 -14.44 -75.77 36.89
C GLY A 519 -15.12 -77.14 36.95
N GLU A 520 -15.73 -77.56 35.84
CA GLU A 520 -16.40 -78.85 35.71
C GLU A 520 -15.42 -80.03 35.90
N MET A 521 -14.26 -79.98 35.26
CA MET A 521 -13.24 -81.03 35.41
C MET A 521 -12.76 -81.16 36.85
N ARG A 522 -12.55 -80.05 37.56
CA ARG A 522 -12.21 -80.07 39.00
C ARG A 522 -13.33 -80.68 39.84
N TYR A 523 -14.58 -80.35 39.53
CA TYR A 523 -15.74 -80.93 40.20
C TYR A 523 -15.81 -82.45 39.98
N GLN A 524 -15.69 -82.94 38.74
CA GLN A 524 -15.68 -84.37 38.41
C GLN A 524 -14.50 -85.11 39.04
N LEU A 525 -13.30 -84.50 39.02
CA LEU A 525 -12.13 -85.06 39.68
C LEU A 525 -12.33 -85.20 41.20
N ASN A 526 -12.91 -84.18 41.84
CA ASN A 526 -13.23 -84.25 43.27
C ASN A 526 -14.29 -85.31 43.58
N LYS A 527 -15.33 -85.42 42.74
CA LYS A 527 -16.37 -86.44 42.88
C LYS A 527 -15.78 -87.85 42.80
N THR A 528 -15.01 -88.14 41.75
CA THR A 528 -14.36 -89.44 41.55
C THR A 528 -13.35 -89.76 42.66
N LYS A 529 -12.61 -88.76 43.15
CA LYS A 529 -11.73 -88.90 44.32
C LYS A 529 -12.51 -89.31 45.57
N MET A 530 -13.65 -88.66 45.85
CA MET A 530 -14.49 -89.00 46.99
C MET A 530 -15.06 -90.43 46.89
N GLU A 531 -15.54 -90.82 45.70
CA GLU A 531 -16.05 -92.18 45.45
C GLU A 531 -14.93 -93.23 45.63
N LYS A 532 -13.72 -92.93 45.12
CA LYS A 532 -12.53 -93.77 45.29
C LYS A 532 -12.15 -93.91 46.78
N ASP A 533 -12.10 -92.80 47.52
CA ASP A 533 -11.72 -92.80 48.94
C ASP A 533 -12.73 -93.60 49.80
N GLU A 534 -14.03 -93.55 49.47
CA GLU A 534 -15.06 -94.37 50.14
C GLU A 534 -14.92 -95.86 49.76
N ALA A 535 -14.74 -96.19 48.48
CA ALA A 535 -14.50 -97.57 48.04
C ALA A 535 -13.24 -98.16 48.70
N GLU A 536 -12.16 -97.37 48.83
CA GLU A 536 -10.96 -97.78 49.56
C GLU A 536 -11.23 -98.02 51.05
N LYS A 537 -12.06 -97.19 51.69
CA LYS A 537 -12.47 -97.35 53.09
C LYS A 537 -13.30 -98.63 53.29
N GLU A 538 -14.25 -98.91 52.40
CA GLU A 538 -15.00 -100.17 52.40
C GLU A 538 -14.08 -101.37 52.20
N HIS A 539 -13.18 -101.33 51.21
CA HIS A 539 -12.19 -102.37 50.99
C HIS A 539 -11.29 -102.61 52.21
N ARG A 540 -10.85 -101.56 52.91
CA ARG A 540 -10.13 -101.69 54.19
C ARG A 540 -11.00 -102.38 55.24
N GLY A 541 -12.27 -102.00 55.35
CA GLY A 541 -13.27 -102.64 56.20
C GLY A 541 -13.39 -104.14 55.92
N TYR A 542 -13.65 -104.53 54.68
CA TYR A 542 -13.73 -105.93 54.25
C TYR A 542 -12.45 -106.70 54.57
N ARG A 543 -11.27 -106.16 54.24
CA ARG A 543 -9.99 -106.82 54.58
C ARG A 543 -9.85 -107.08 56.08
N THR A 544 -10.18 -106.10 56.93
CA THR A 544 -10.11 -106.31 58.39
C THR A 544 -11.15 -107.32 58.89
N LYS A 545 -12.36 -107.36 58.31
CA LYS A 545 -13.37 -108.36 58.64
C LYS A 545 -12.89 -109.77 58.27
N THR A 546 -12.45 -109.97 57.04
CA THR A 546 -11.89 -111.25 56.57
C THR A 546 -10.71 -111.69 57.42
N LYS A 547 -9.82 -110.77 57.82
CA LYS A 547 -8.69 -111.10 58.70
C LYS A 547 -9.18 -111.62 60.06
N ARG A 548 -10.17 -110.98 60.69
CA ARG A 548 -10.76 -111.47 61.95
C ARG A 548 -11.46 -112.82 61.79
N ASP A 549 -12.20 -113.00 60.69
CA ASP A 549 -12.88 -114.28 60.41
C ASP A 549 -11.84 -115.42 60.25
N LEU A 550 -10.71 -115.14 59.59
CA LEU A 550 -9.58 -116.08 59.51
C LEU A 550 -8.97 -116.36 60.88
N GLU A 551 -8.72 -115.34 61.71
CA GLU A 551 -8.20 -115.51 63.08
C GLU A 551 -9.13 -116.40 63.93
N ILE A 552 -10.45 -116.19 63.87
CA ILE A 552 -11.45 -117.03 64.56
C ILE A 552 -11.41 -118.48 64.03
N LYS A 553 -11.28 -118.66 62.71
CA LYS A 553 -11.19 -119.99 62.11
C LYS A 553 -9.90 -120.70 62.50
N ASP A 554 -8.79 -119.97 62.60
CA ASP A 554 -7.52 -120.49 63.10
C ASP A 554 -7.63 -120.91 64.58
N GLU A 555 -8.28 -120.10 65.42
CA GLU A 555 -8.58 -120.47 66.82
C GLU A 555 -9.45 -121.75 66.92
N GLU A 556 -10.47 -121.87 66.07
CA GLU A 556 -11.33 -123.06 65.98
C GLU A 556 -10.54 -124.29 65.51
N ILE A 557 -9.65 -124.12 64.52
CA ILE A 557 -8.74 -125.18 64.05
C ILE A 557 -7.83 -125.64 65.19
N GLU A 558 -7.23 -124.72 65.95
CA GLU A 558 -6.37 -125.08 67.09
C GLU A 558 -7.15 -125.80 68.19
N LYS A 559 -8.40 -125.39 68.45
CA LYS A 559 -9.30 -126.11 69.38
C LYS A 559 -9.59 -127.53 68.90
N LEU A 560 -10.00 -127.69 67.64
CA LEU A 560 -10.27 -129.01 67.06
C LEU A 560 -9.00 -129.89 67.04
N LYS A 561 -7.82 -129.33 66.77
CA LYS A 561 -6.54 -130.04 66.87
C LYS A 561 -6.26 -130.53 68.29
N LEU A 562 -6.61 -129.76 69.32
CA LEU A 562 -6.50 -130.19 70.71
C LEU A 562 -7.46 -131.35 71.00
N GLU A 563 -8.74 -131.22 70.63
CA GLU A 563 -9.75 -132.27 70.82
C GLU A 563 -9.38 -133.58 70.10
N VAL A 564 -8.82 -133.50 68.89
CA VAL A 564 -8.30 -134.65 68.15
C VAL A 564 -7.10 -135.28 68.86
N ARG A 565 -6.19 -134.48 69.42
CA ARG A 565 -5.05 -134.99 70.21
C ARG A 565 -5.53 -135.70 71.48
N GLU A 566 -6.49 -135.13 72.19
CA GLU A 566 -7.10 -135.73 73.39
C GLU A 566 -7.81 -137.05 73.05
N SER A 567 -8.61 -137.06 71.98
CA SER A 567 -9.29 -138.28 71.49
C SER A 567 -8.29 -139.35 71.07
N LYS A 568 -7.21 -138.98 70.39
CA LYS A 568 -6.13 -139.90 70.00
C LYS A 568 -5.42 -140.47 71.23
N GLN A 569 -5.12 -139.64 72.23
CA GLN A 569 -4.50 -140.09 73.48
C GLN A 569 -5.43 -141.05 74.24
N HIS A 570 -6.73 -140.75 74.31
CA HIS A 570 -7.72 -141.65 74.90
C HIS A 570 -7.77 -143.00 74.16
N LEU A 571 -7.78 -142.97 72.82
CA LEU A 571 -7.74 -144.16 71.99
C LEU A 571 -6.46 -144.99 72.24
N GLU A 572 -5.28 -144.35 72.30
CA GLU A 572 -4.02 -145.02 72.63
C GLU A 572 -4.05 -145.64 74.02
N GLN A 573 -4.62 -144.96 75.03
CA GLN A 573 -4.82 -145.51 76.37
C GLN A 573 -5.72 -146.75 76.36
N GLU A 574 -6.86 -146.69 75.67
CA GLU A 574 -7.76 -147.84 75.53
C GLU A 574 -7.12 -148.98 74.75
N GLN A 575 -6.39 -148.69 73.68
CA GLN A 575 -5.64 -149.68 72.93
C GLN A 575 -4.56 -150.34 73.80
N GLN A 576 -3.90 -149.58 74.68
CA GLN A 576 -2.91 -150.11 75.61
C GLN A 576 -3.55 -150.92 76.74
N LYS A 577 -4.75 -150.55 77.22
CA LYS A 577 -5.55 -151.38 78.14
C LYS A 577 -5.98 -152.67 77.47
N ALA A 578 -6.47 -152.60 76.23
CA ALA A 578 -6.83 -153.76 75.42
C ALA A 578 -5.61 -154.65 75.15
N ALA A 579 -4.43 -154.07 74.89
CA ALA A 579 -3.19 -154.82 74.75
C ALA A 579 -2.79 -155.52 76.06
N ARG A 580 -2.89 -154.84 77.22
CA ARG A 580 -2.68 -155.47 78.53
C ARG A 580 -3.67 -156.60 78.79
N ALA A 581 -4.95 -156.40 78.51
CA ALA A 581 -5.97 -157.43 78.63
C ALA A 581 -5.69 -158.62 77.69
N ARG A 582 -5.23 -158.37 76.45
CA ARG A 582 -4.79 -159.44 75.53
C ARG A 582 -3.57 -160.19 76.07
N GLU A 583 -2.61 -159.50 76.65
CA GLU A 583 -1.43 -160.12 77.28
C GLU A 583 -1.83 -160.95 78.52
N GLU A 584 -2.77 -160.47 79.33
CA GLU A 584 -3.37 -161.23 80.44
C GLU A 584 -4.13 -162.46 79.93
N CYS A 585 -4.91 -162.33 78.86
CA CYS A 585 -5.56 -163.47 78.21
C CYS A 585 -4.53 -164.48 77.71
N LEU A 586 -3.45 -164.04 77.05
CA LEU A 586 -2.37 -164.92 76.60
C LEU A 586 -1.73 -165.66 77.78
N LYS A 587 -1.45 -164.99 78.91
CA LYS A 587 -0.94 -165.64 80.14
C LYS A 587 -1.93 -166.66 80.70
N LEU A 588 -3.23 -166.36 80.70
CA LEU A 588 -4.25 -167.30 81.12
C LEU A 588 -4.35 -168.50 80.16
N THR A 589 -4.19 -168.29 78.85
CA THR A 589 -4.15 -169.35 77.84
C THR A 589 -2.90 -170.22 77.99
N GLU A 590 -1.73 -169.64 78.29
CA GLU A 590 -0.51 -170.40 78.59
C GLU A 590 -0.71 -171.29 79.83
N LEU A 591 -1.23 -170.74 80.94
CA LEU A 591 -1.56 -171.51 82.14
C LEU A 591 -2.59 -172.62 81.87
N LEU A 592 -3.59 -172.35 81.01
CA LEU A 592 -4.56 -173.36 80.58
C LEU A 592 -3.86 -174.49 79.82
N SER A 593 -2.99 -174.16 78.86
CA SER A 593 -2.25 -175.14 78.08
C SER A 593 -1.29 -175.99 78.93
N GLU A 594 -0.66 -175.39 79.95
CA GLU A 594 0.15 -176.12 80.95
C GLU A 594 -0.71 -177.10 81.77
N SER A 595 -1.90 -176.66 82.21
CA SER A 595 -2.86 -177.51 82.92
C SER A 595 -3.39 -178.66 82.03
N GLU A 596 -3.66 -178.39 80.76
CA GLU A 596 -4.10 -179.38 79.78
C GLU A 596 -3.00 -180.41 79.49
N HIS A 597 -1.74 -179.98 79.41
CA HIS A 597 -0.60 -180.88 79.22
C HIS A 597 -0.36 -181.79 80.44
N GLN A 598 -0.55 -181.26 81.66
CA GLN A 598 -0.51 -182.07 82.88
C GLN A 598 -1.63 -183.13 82.92
N LEU A 599 -2.84 -182.77 82.47
CA LEU A 599 -3.95 -183.73 82.34
C LEU A 599 -3.66 -184.85 81.33
N HIS A 600 -2.99 -184.52 80.22
CA HIS A 600 -2.64 -185.50 79.19
C HIS A 600 -1.58 -186.52 79.66
N LEU A 601 -0.62 -186.10 80.48
CA LEU A 601 0.43 -186.98 81.03
C LEU A 601 -0.11 -187.99 82.05
N THR A 602 -1.15 -187.64 82.83
CA THR A 602 -1.81 -188.57 83.75
C THR A 602 -2.69 -189.63 83.07
N ARG A 603 -2.95 -189.51 81.76
CA ARG A 603 -3.88 -190.42 81.05
C ARG A 603 -3.20 -191.66 80.44
N SER A 604 -1.87 -191.73 80.41
CA SER A 604 -1.12 -192.78 79.68
C SER A 604 -0.66 -194.00 80.49
N ASP A 605 -0.94 -194.09 81.80
CA ASP A 605 -0.36 -195.13 82.68
C ASP A 605 -1.28 -196.29 83.13
N LEU A 606 -2.53 -196.41 82.66
CA LEU A 606 -3.44 -197.49 83.13
C LEU A 606 -4.32 -198.09 82.01
N GLU A 607 -3.76 -199.00 81.20
CA GLU A 607 -4.50 -199.94 80.35
C GLU A 607 -4.26 -201.41 80.78
N GLY A 608 -5.29 -202.10 81.28
CA GLY A 608 -5.23 -203.54 81.59
C GLY A 608 -6.42 -204.17 82.33
N ASN A 609 -7.64 -204.15 81.78
CA ASN A 609 -8.63 -205.26 81.74
C ASN A 609 -10.11 -204.81 81.56
N TYR A 610 -10.82 -205.60 80.74
CA TYR A 610 -12.28 -205.76 80.56
C TYR A 610 -13.13 -204.69 79.81
N CYS A 611 -13.54 -205.13 78.60
CA CYS A 611 -14.91 -205.17 78.04
C CYS A 611 -15.67 -203.92 77.52
N ARG A 612 -16.13 -204.11 76.27
CA ARG A 612 -17.35 -203.60 75.57
C ARG A 612 -17.38 -202.14 75.06
N LYS A 613 -17.38 -202.06 73.71
CA LYS A 613 -18.29 -201.32 72.78
C LYS A 613 -19.46 -200.53 73.41
N PRO A 614 -20.12 -199.58 72.68
CA PRO A 614 -19.73 -198.78 71.50
C PRO A 614 -20.26 -197.30 71.54
N SER A 615 -20.03 -196.55 70.46
CA SER A 615 -21.04 -195.67 69.81
C SER A 615 -21.42 -194.30 70.44
N VAL A 616 -20.93 -193.19 69.88
CA VAL A 616 -21.59 -192.22 68.94
C VAL A 616 -22.04 -190.93 69.66
N TYR A 617 -22.01 -189.82 68.89
CA TYR A 617 -22.64 -188.50 69.10
C TYR A 617 -21.82 -187.56 70.00
N PHE A 618 -21.63 -186.27 69.75
CA PHE A 618 -21.98 -185.28 68.71
C PHE A 618 -21.40 -183.94 69.21
N ARG A 619 -21.65 -182.85 68.46
CA ARG A 619 -21.51 -181.43 68.83
C ARG A 619 -20.11 -180.83 68.79
N GLU A 620 -19.93 -179.58 68.40
CA GLU A 620 -20.71 -178.54 67.69
C GLU A 620 -19.74 -177.34 67.68
N ASP A 621 -19.96 -176.42 66.76
CA ASP A 621 -19.61 -175.01 66.94
C ASP A 621 -18.11 -174.64 66.89
N LEU A 622 -17.71 -173.44 66.50
CA LEU A 622 -18.30 -172.31 65.78
C LEU A 622 -17.07 -171.47 65.38
N GLU A 623 -17.25 -170.65 64.34
CA GLU A 623 -16.54 -169.39 64.10
C GLU A 623 -15.00 -169.38 64.03
N LEU A 624 -14.52 -168.86 62.90
CA LEU A 624 -13.77 -167.60 62.93
C LEU A 624 -13.89 -166.93 61.55
N GLU A 625 -14.22 -165.63 61.61
CA GLU A 625 -14.24 -164.65 60.52
C GLU A 625 -12.95 -164.62 59.69
#